data_AF-A0A2S7NYH2-F1
#
_entry.id   AF-A0A2S7NYH2-F1
#
_cell.length_a   1.000
_cell.length_b   1.000
_cell.length_c   1.000
_cell.angle_alpha   90.00
_cell.angle_beta   90.00
_cell.angle_gamma   90.00
#
_symmetry.space_group_name_H-M   'P 1'
#
loop_
_entity.id
_entity.type
_entity.pdbx_description
1 polymer ?
#
loop_
_entity_poly.entity_id
_entity_poly.type
_entity_poly.pdbx_seq_one_letter_code
_entity_poly.pdbx_strand_id
1 'polypeptide(L)' 'MEEFIKQAFLHIEVIGPHVQEGHYDLIGQNGEIILPQVWETMIQPDWSITMHTV' A
#
# COMPACT_ATOMS: atom_id res chain seq x y z
N MET A 1 1.50 8.96 2.76
CA MET A 1 1.79 7.51 2.82
C MET A 1 2.17 6.93 1.45
N GLU A 2 1.49 7.29 0.36
CA GLU A 2 1.79 6.82 -1.01
C GLU A 2 3.27 6.85 -1.39
N GLU A 3 3.90 7.99 -1.11
CA GLU A 3 5.29 8.23 -1.49
C GLU A 3 6.24 7.24 -0.81
N PHE A 4 5.96 6.87 0.44
CA PHE A 4 6.77 5.87 1.15
C PHE A 4 6.59 4.47 0.56
N ILE A 5 5.37 4.12 0.14
CA ILE A 5 5.11 2.87 -0.56
C ILE A 5 5.86 2.87 -1.90
N LYS A 6 5.73 3.93 -2.70
CA LYS A 6 6.45 4.07 -3.98
C LYS A 6 7.97 3.98 -3.81
N GLN A 7 8.52 4.61 -2.78
CA GLN A 7 9.94 4.55 -2.46
C GLN A 7 10.40 3.14 -2.07
N ALA A 8 9.58 2.39 -1.30
CA ALA A 8 9.90 1.02 -0.89
C ALA A 8 10.01 0.05 -2.07
N PHE A 9 9.30 0.31 -3.17
CA PHE A 9 9.29 -0.54 -4.36
C PHE A 9 10.09 0.03 -5.55
N LEU A 10 10.81 1.15 -5.36
CA LEU A 10 11.50 1.87 -6.44
C LEU A 10 12.48 1.00 -7.23
N HIS A 11 13.16 0.05 -6.57
CA HIS A 11 14.19 -0.79 -7.16
C HIS A 11 13.73 -2.25 -7.44
N ILE A 12 12.44 -2.54 -7.33
CA ILE A 12 11.91 -3.88 -7.57
C ILE A 12 11.42 -3.95 -9.02
N GLU A 13 12.21 -4.55 -9.91
CA GLU A 13 11.98 -4.49 -11.36
C GLU A 13 10.61 -5.04 -11.81
N VAL A 14 10.10 -6.09 -11.17
CA VAL A 14 8.85 -6.75 -11.58
C VAL A 14 7.60 -6.05 -11.04
N ILE A 15 7.63 -5.62 -9.78
CA ILE A 15 6.45 -5.08 -9.07
C ILE A 15 6.46 -3.55 -9.02
N GLY A 16 7.64 -2.93 -9.10
CA GLY A 16 7.84 -1.50 -9.00
C GLY A 16 6.95 -0.69 -9.95
N PRO A 17 6.90 -0.98 -11.26
CA PRO A 17 6.05 -0.26 -12.20
C PRO A 17 4.57 -0.24 -11.80
N HIS A 18 4.03 -1.40 -11.38
CA HIS A 18 2.64 -1.51 -10.91
C HIS A 18 2.39 -0.67 -9.65
N VAL A 19 3.34 -0.66 -8.71
CA VAL A 19 3.24 0.17 -7.50
C VAL A 19 3.32 1.66 -7.83
N GLN A 20 4.16 2.07 -8.80
CA GLN A 20 4.22 3.48 -9.23
C GLN A 20 2.90 3.95 -9.87
N GLU A 21 2.23 3.05 -10.60
CA GLU A 21 0.93 3.30 -11.24
C GLU A 21 -0.26 3.21 -10.29
N GLY A 22 -0.08 2.75 -9.04
CA GLY A 22 -1.15 2.59 -8.07
C GLY A 22 -1.95 1.30 -8.22
N HIS A 23 -1.41 0.30 -8.92
CA HIS A 23 -2.04 -1.01 -9.15
C HIS A 23 -1.85 -1.96 -7.95
N TYR A 24 -2.35 -1.55 -6.78
CA TYR A 24 -2.32 -2.35 -5.57
C TYR A 24 -3.43 -1.96 -4.60
N ASP A 25 -3.79 -2.90 -3.73
CA ASP A 25 -4.66 -2.68 -2.59
C ASP A 25 -3.86 -2.81 -1.28
N LEU A 26 -4.18 -1.96 -0.31
CA LEU A 26 -3.76 -2.15 1.08
C LEU A 26 -4.86 -2.89 1.83
N ILE A 27 -4.48 -3.95 2.53
CA ILE A 27 -5.40 -4.80 3.27
C ILE A 27 -5.12 -4.63 4.77
N GLY A 28 -6.15 -4.26 5.51
CA GLY A 28 -6.11 -4.11 6.97
C GLY A 28 -6.08 -5.46 7.69
N GLN A 29 -5.93 -5.41 9.02
CA GLN A 29 -5.81 -6.61 9.85
C GLN A 29 -7.04 -7.52 9.79
N ASN A 30 -8.22 -6.97 9.49
CA ASN A 30 -9.46 -7.74 9.40
C ASN A 30 -9.79 -8.15 7.96
N GLY A 31 -8.88 -7.91 7.01
CA GLY A 31 -9.06 -8.22 5.59
C GLY A 31 -9.82 -7.14 4.81
N GLU A 32 -10.07 -5.97 5.39
CA GLU A 32 -10.69 -4.85 4.71
C GLU A 32 -9.73 -4.15 3.74
N ILE A 33 -10.23 -3.68 2.59
CA ILE A 33 -9.45 -2.82 1.70
C ILE A 33 -9.41 -1.40 2.27
N ILE A 34 -8.20 -0.86 2.43
CA ILE A 34 -7.94 0.49 2.88
C ILE A 34 -7.76 1.39 1.65
N LEU A 35 -8.67 2.34 1.47
CA LEU A 35 -8.61 3.27 0.35
C LEU A 35 -7.53 4.35 0.55
N PRO A 36 -6.83 4.78 -0.52
CA PRO A 36 -5.84 5.87 -0.44
C PRO A 36 -6.39 7.19 0.12
N GLN A 37 -7.70 7.42 0.03
CA GLN A 37 -8.32 8.64 0.55
C GLN A 37 -8.39 8.68 2.09
N VAL A 38 -8.28 7.54 2.77
CA VAL A 38 -8.52 7.43 4.22
C VAL A 38 -7.34 6.89 5.00
N TRP A 39 -6.26 6.46 4.34
CA TRP A 39 -5.11 5.83 4.98
C TRP A 39 -4.43 6.68 6.08
N GLU A 40 -4.35 8.00 5.94
CA GLU A 40 -3.72 8.91 6.92
C GLU A 40 -4.55 9.03 8.21
N THR A 41 -5.85 8.73 8.16
CA THR A 41 -6.75 8.82 9.31
C THR A 41 -7.15 7.47 9.88
N MET A 42 -7.09 6.42 9.05
CA MET A 42 -7.49 5.06 9.41
C MET A 42 -6.34 4.26 10.00
N ILE A 43 -5.13 4.38 9.45
CA ILE A 43 -3.99 3.54 9.85
C ILE A 43 -3.41 4.06 11.16
N GLN A 44 -3.28 3.17 12.12
CA GLN A 44 -2.74 3.46 13.44
C GLN A 44 -1.38 2.79 13.63
N PRO A 45 -0.56 3.28 14.58
CA PRO A 45 0.63 2.57 15.01
C PRO A 45 0.32 1.11 15.36
N ASP A 46 1.32 0.25 15.18
CA ASP A 46 1.25 -1.20 15.43
C ASP A 46 0.31 -1.98 14.51
N TRP A 47 -0.26 -1.35 13.47
CA TRP A 47 -1.06 -2.07 12.48
C TRP A 47 -0.21 -2.93 11.55
N SER A 48 -0.60 -4.20 11.43
CA SER A 48 -0.12 -5.07 10.35
C SER A 48 -0.98 -4.86 9.11
N ILE A 49 -0.35 -4.37 8.04
CA ILE A 49 -1.00 -4.09 6.76
C ILE A 49 -0.30 -4.94 5.70
N THR A 50 -1.07 -5.59 4.82
CA THR A 50 -0.52 -6.31 3.67
C THR A 50 -0.86 -5.57 2.38
N MET A 51 0.01 -5.69 1.38
CA MET A 51 -0.18 -5.09 0.06
C MET A 51 -0.35 -6.20 -0.96
N HIS A 52 -1.39 -6.10 -1.78
CA HIS A 52 -1.69 -7.06 -2.83
C HIS A 52 -1.68 -6.34 -4.18
N THR A 53 -0.85 -6.81 -5.12
CA THR A 53 -0.84 -6.33 -6.50
C THR A 53 -1.91 -7.06 -7.30
N VAL A 54 -2.65 -6.33 -8.13
CA VAL A 54 -3.66 -6.89 -9.05
C VAL A 54 -3.04 -7.56 -10.27
#